data_AF-A0A7Y7IW30-F1
#
_entry.id   AF-A0A7Y7IW30-F1
#
_cell.length_a   1.000
_cell.length_b   1.000
_cell.length_c   1.000
_cell.angle_alpha   90.00
_cell.angle_beta   90.00
_cell.angle_gamma   90.00
#
_symmetry.space_group_name_H-M   'P 1'
#
loop_
_entity.id
_entity.type
_entity.pdbx_description
1 polymer ?
#
loop_
_entity_poly.entity_id
_entity_poly.type
_entity_poly.pdbx_seq_one_letter_code
_entity_poly.pdbx_strand_id
1 'polypeptide(L)'
;MREIRMPGRRPLGVAIAVLCVAAAVGLGVHVAREDSAHPSSDSGTIDAELVHVASTVGGRLVALPVRVNQAVRKGDLLYRLDPEPYELAVRQAEANLALAEAEVENQRRLVAVKTATAEQARDQ
;
A
#
# COMPACT_ATOMS: atom_id res chain seq x y z
N MET A 1 84.00 -6.85 22.20
CA MET A 1 82.99 -7.94 22.12
C MET A 1 82.49 -8.22 23.53
N ARG A 2 81.25 -7.86 23.88
CA ARG A 2 80.64 -8.18 25.17
C ARG A 2 79.54 -9.21 24.92
N GLU A 3 79.81 -10.45 25.32
CA GLU A 3 78.87 -11.57 25.21
C GLU A 3 77.72 -11.38 26.20
N ILE A 4 76.50 -11.29 25.67
CA ILE A 4 75.28 -11.25 26.47
C ILE A 4 74.96 -12.68 26.90
N ARG A 5 75.40 -13.06 28.10
CA ARG A 5 75.13 -14.35 28.72
C ARG A 5 73.71 -14.38 29.28
N MET A 6 72.78 -15.05 28.59
CA MET A 6 71.41 -15.26 29.06
C MET A 6 71.37 -16.18 30.30
N PRO A 7 70.71 -15.79 31.40
CA PRO A 7 70.63 -16.64 32.60
C PRO A 7 69.60 -17.77 32.41
N GLY A 8 69.84 -18.87 33.15
CA GLY A 8 69.19 -20.17 33.01
C GLY A 8 67.66 -20.19 32.98
N ARG A 9 67.14 -21.20 32.29
CA ARG A 9 65.72 -21.53 32.10
C ARG A 9 64.94 -21.27 33.40
N ARG A 10 64.01 -20.29 33.38
CA ARG A 10 63.05 -20.04 34.47
C ARG A 10 61.79 -20.85 34.18
N PRO A 11 61.70 -22.13 34.59
CA PRO A 11 60.59 -23.01 34.21
C PRO A 11 59.24 -22.45 34.68
N LEU A 12 59.23 -21.71 35.78
CA LEU A 12 58.05 -21.05 36.33
C LEU A 12 57.49 -19.97 35.38
N GLY A 13 58.35 -19.15 34.77
CA GLY A 13 57.91 -18.12 33.83
C GLY A 13 57.35 -18.71 32.54
N VAL A 14 57.95 -19.81 32.08
CA VAL A 14 57.44 -20.55 30.92
C VAL A 14 56.10 -21.21 31.24
N ALA A 15 55.92 -21.77 32.44
CA ALA A 15 54.67 -22.38 32.85
C ALA A 15 53.51 -21.37 32.94
N ILE A 16 53.76 -20.18 33.49
CA ILE A 16 52.75 -19.10 33.55
C ILE A 16 52.39 -18.63 32.14
N ALA A 17 53.38 -18.46 31.26
CA ALA A 17 53.13 -18.08 29.87
C ALA A 17 52.28 -19.13 29.12
N VAL A 18 52.59 -20.41 29.29
CA VAL A 18 51.80 -21.51 28.67
C VAL A 18 50.38 -21.54 29.22
N LEU A 19 50.19 -21.33 30.53
CA LEU A 19 48.85 -21.29 31.13
C LEU A 19 48.02 -20.11 30.59
N CYS A 20 48.62 -18.92 30.48
CA CYS A 20 47.94 -17.75 29.91
C CYS A 20 47.54 -17.99 28.45
N VAL A 21 48.42 -18.59 27.65
CA VAL A 21 48.12 -18.93 26.24
C VAL A 21 47.01 -19.97 26.17
N ALA A 22 47.06 -21.03 26.98
CA ALA A 22 46.02 -22.05 27.01
C ALA A 22 44.66 -21.49 27.43
N ALA A 23 44.62 -20.59 28.42
CA ALA A 23 43.41 -19.90 28.85
C ALA A 23 42.85 -18.99 27.75
N ALA A 24 43.70 -18.21 27.08
CA ALA A 24 43.29 -17.36 25.97
C ALA A 24 42.71 -18.17 24.80
N VAL A 25 43.34 -19.29 24.44
CA VAL A 25 42.84 -20.21 23.41
C VAL A 25 41.52 -20.85 23.83
N GLY A 26 41.41 -21.31 25.09
CA GLY A 26 40.19 -21.90 25.62
C GLY A 26 38.99 -20.94 25.60
N LEU A 27 39.19 -19.70 26.07
CA LEU A 27 38.17 -18.65 26.03
C LEU A 27 37.81 -18.27 24.59
N GLY A 28 38.80 -18.16 23.70
CA GLY A 28 38.56 -17.90 22.28
C GLY A 28 37.71 -18.98 21.61
N VAL A 29 38.00 -20.26 21.88
CA VAL A 29 37.21 -21.39 21.38
C VAL A 29 35.80 -21.39 21.97
N HIS A 30 35.65 -21.06 23.26
CA HIS A 30 34.33 -20.99 23.90
C HIS A 30 33.45 -19.91 23.25
N VAL A 31 33.97 -18.69 23.11
CA VAL A 31 33.25 -17.58 22.46
C VAL A 31 32.91 -17.93 21.02
N ALA A 32 33.87 -18.46 20.26
CA ALA A 32 33.64 -18.83 18.86
C ALA A 32 32.55 -19.90 18.70
N ARG A 33 32.47 -20.86 19.63
CA ARG A 33 31.41 -21.88 19.64
C ARG A 33 30.04 -21.29 19.97
N GLU A 34 29.98 -20.39 20.95
CA GLU A 34 28.73 -19.71 21.35
C GLU A 34 28.18 -18.88 20.19
N ASP A 35 29.05 -18.12 19.53
CA ASP A 35 28.73 -17.24 18.39
C ASP A 35 28.30 -18.04 17.15
N SER A 36 28.91 -19.21 16.94
CA SER A 36 28.50 -20.16 15.89
C SER A 36 27.18 -20.85 16.19
N ALA A 37 26.86 -21.09 17.47
CA ALA A 37 25.63 -21.77 17.90
C ALA A 37 24.42 -20.82 17.94
N HIS A 38 24.65 -19.53 18.15
CA HIS A 38 23.60 -18.51 18.25
C HIS A 38 23.87 -17.31 17.34
N PRO A 39 23.76 -17.49 16.01
CA PRO A 39 23.91 -16.38 15.08
C PRO A 39 22.82 -15.33 15.35
N SER A 40 23.20 -14.19 15.91
CA SER A 40 22.32 -13.03 16.10
C SER A 40 22.37 -12.12 14.88
N SER A 41 21.21 -11.79 14.32
CA SER A 41 21.09 -10.72 13.33
C SER A 41 20.53 -9.47 14.02
N ASP A 42 21.23 -8.35 13.88
CA ASP A 42 20.78 -7.03 14.39
C ASP A 42 19.97 -6.25 13.34
N SER A 43 19.68 -6.87 12.19
CA SER A 43 18.97 -6.23 11.08
C SER A 43 17.56 -6.80 10.90
N GLY A 44 16.61 -5.88 10.76
CA GLY A 44 15.23 -6.15 10.38
C GLY A 44 14.65 -4.92 9.69
N THR A 45 13.86 -5.14 8.64
CA THR A 45 13.17 -4.08 7.89
C THR A 45 11.68 -4.15 8.22
N ILE A 46 11.04 -2.99 8.36
CA ILE A 46 9.59 -2.89 8.46
C ILE A 46 9.08 -2.43 7.11
N ASP A 47 8.28 -3.28 6.46
CA ASP A 47 7.60 -2.94 5.22
C ASP A 47 6.22 -2.35 5.52
N ALA A 48 5.81 -1.41 4.69
CA ALA A 48 4.48 -0.82 4.72
C ALA A 48 3.88 -0.84 3.32
N GLU A 49 2.59 -1.14 3.23
CA GLU A 49 1.88 -1.05 1.96
C GLU A 49 1.54 0.40 1.65
N LEU A 50 2.01 0.88 0.50
CA LEU A 50 1.82 2.24 0.02
C LEU A 50 0.81 2.23 -1.12
N VAL A 51 -0.36 2.83 -0.89
CA VAL A 51 -1.41 2.96 -1.89
C VAL A 51 -1.53 4.42 -2.31
N HIS A 52 -1.46 4.65 -3.62
CA HIS A 52 -1.69 5.97 -4.19
C HIS A 52 -3.20 6.20 -4.36
N VAL A 53 -3.70 7.29 -3.79
CA VAL A 53 -5.11 7.66 -3.89
C VAL A 53 -5.25 8.85 -4.84
N ALA A 54 -6.04 8.67 -5.89
CA ALA A 54 -6.33 9.71 -6.89
C ALA A 54 -7.81 9.68 -7.26
N SER A 55 -8.31 10.79 -7.80
CA SER A 55 -9.69 10.86 -8.25
C SER A 55 -9.86 10.05 -9.53
N THR A 56 -10.96 9.30 -9.64
CA THR A 56 -11.33 8.60 -10.87
C THR A 56 -11.81 9.55 -11.97
N VAL A 57 -12.20 10.77 -11.60
CA VAL A 57 -12.71 11.80 -12.50
C VAL A 57 -11.96 13.12 -12.32
N GLY A 58 -11.80 13.89 -13.39
CA GLY A 58 -11.13 15.20 -13.34
C GLY A 58 -12.04 16.29 -12.76
N GLY A 59 -11.53 17.19 -11.94
CA GLY A 59 -12.36 18.27 -11.41
C GLY A 59 -11.58 19.29 -10.60
N ARG A 60 -12.23 20.41 -10.29
CA ARG A 60 -11.66 21.43 -9.42
C ARG A 60 -11.74 20.95 -7.96
N LEU A 61 -10.63 21.00 -7.24
CA LEU A 61 -10.59 20.73 -5.81
C LEU A 61 -11.27 21.87 -5.04
N VAL A 62 -12.28 21.56 -4.24
CA VAL A 62 -13.01 22.55 -3.41
C VAL A 62 -12.73 22.40 -1.92
N ALA A 63 -12.33 21.20 -1.46
CA ALA A 63 -11.94 20.98 -0.07
C ALA A 63 -10.90 19.87 0.09
N LEU A 64 -10.01 20.04 1.07
CA LEU A 64 -9.01 19.05 1.50
C LEU A 64 -9.02 18.95 3.03
N PRO A 65 -10.01 18.29 3.64
CA PRO A 65 -10.20 18.24 5.10
C PRO A 65 -9.27 17.25 5.81
N VAL A 66 -8.06 17.04 5.29
CA VAL A 66 -7.06 16.13 5.85
C VAL A 66 -5.73 16.86 5.97
N ARG A 67 -4.92 16.43 6.95
CA ARG A 67 -3.57 16.94 7.18
C ARG A 67 -2.54 15.87 6.88
N VAL A 68 -1.31 16.31 6.62
CA VAL A 68 -0.15 15.42 6.44
C VAL A 68 0.01 14.52 7.66
N ASN A 69 0.27 13.22 7.43
CA ASN A 69 0.43 12.18 8.46
C ASN A 69 -0.81 11.96 9.36
N GLN A 70 -1.98 12.44 8.96
CA GLN A 70 -3.22 12.15 9.66
C GLN A 70 -3.61 10.69 9.46
N ALA A 71 -3.88 9.98 10.56
CA ALA A 71 -4.50 8.66 10.49
C ALA A 71 -5.95 8.79 9.99
N VAL A 72 -6.28 8.02 8.95
CA VAL A 72 -7.60 7.99 8.32
C VAL A 72 -8.15 6.56 8.30
N ARG A 73 -9.47 6.42 8.26
CA ARG A 73 -10.19 5.15 8.19
C ARG A 73 -10.90 5.02 6.84
N LYS A 74 -11.31 3.80 6.51
CA LYS A 74 -12.09 3.53 5.31
C LYS A 74 -13.39 4.35 5.33
N GLY A 75 -13.63 5.10 4.26
CA GLY A 75 -14.81 5.96 4.11
C GLY A 75 -14.58 7.42 4.53
N ASP A 76 -13.42 7.75 5.10
CA ASP A 76 -13.11 9.14 5.44
C ASP A 76 -12.98 10.00 4.18
N LEU A 77 -13.52 11.23 4.25
CA LEU A 77 -13.42 12.19 3.17
C LEU A 77 -11.99 12.73 3.09
N LEU A 78 -11.26 12.35 2.05
CA LEU A 78 -9.89 12.82 1.82
C LEU A 78 -9.86 14.16 1.08
N TYR A 79 -10.68 14.31 0.04
CA TYR A 79 -10.82 15.53 -0.73
C TYR A 79 -12.21 15.60 -1.37
N ARG A 80 -12.66 16.80 -1.71
CA ARG A 80 -13.91 17.04 -2.42
C ARG A 80 -13.63 17.80 -3.71
N LEU A 81 -14.12 17.28 -4.82
CA LEU A 81 -14.17 17.97 -6.09
C LEU A 81 -15.48 18.74 -6.23
N ASP A 82 -15.47 19.78 -7.05
CA ASP A 82 -16.65 20.56 -7.42
C ASP A 82 -17.69 19.66 -8.11
N PRO A 83 -18.88 19.46 -7.50
CA PRO A 83 -19.90 18.57 -8.05
C PRO A 83 -20.73 19.24 -9.15
N GLU A 84 -20.71 20.56 -9.28
CA GLU A 84 -21.65 21.31 -10.14
C GLU A 84 -21.65 20.84 -11.61
N PRO A 85 -20.50 20.63 -12.27
CA PRO A 85 -20.49 20.15 -13.66
C PRO A 85 -21.11 18.75 -13.81
N TYR A 86 -20.92 17.90 -12.80
CA TYR A 86 -21.44 16.53 -12.79
C TYR A 86 -22.94 16.51 -12.54
N GLU A 87 -23.42 17.31 -11.60
CA GLU A 87 -24.86 17.46 -11.33
C GLU A 87 -25.60 18.05 -12.54
N LEU A 88 -24.98 19.00 -13.25
CA LEU A 88 -25.55 19.53 -14.48
C LEU A 88 -25.63 18.47 -15.58
N ALA A 89 -24.58 17.66 -15.75
CA ALA A 89 -24.57 16.57 -16.72
C ALA A 89 -25.65 15.51 -16.41
N VAL A 90 -25.83 15.15 -15.13
CA VAL A 90 -26.88 14.24 -14.68
C VAL A 90 -28.26 14.82 -14.99
N ARG A 91 -28.53 16.08 -14.61
CA ARG A 91 -29.81 16.74 -14.89
C ARG A 91 -30.12 16.81 -16.39
N GLN A 92 -29.11 17.06 -17.23
CA GLN A 92 -29.29 17.06 -18.68
C GLN A 92 -29.64 15.65 -19.21
N ALA A 93 -28.99 14.61 -18.69
CA ALA A 93 -29.28 13.23 -19.06
C ALA A 93 -30.69 12.81 -18.64
N GLU A 94 -31.13 13.20 -17.44
CA GLU A 94 -32.49 12.96 -16.95
C GLU A 94 -33.55 13.67 -17.80
N ALA A 95 -33.30 14.92 -18.21
CA ALA A 95 -34.20 15.65 -19.10
C ALA A 95 -34.30 14.96 -20.48
N ASN A 96 -33.18 14.49 -21.03
CA ASN A 96 -33.18 13.76 -22.29
C ASN A 96 -33.93 12.42 -22.18
N LEU A 97 -33.80 11.73 -21.05
CA LEU A 97 -34.55 10.50 -20.77
C LEU A 97 -36.06 10.78 -20.75
N ALA A 98 -36.50 11.82 -20.03
CA ALA A 98 -37.91 12.18 -19.95
C ALA A 98 -38.52 12.52 -21.33
N LEU A 99 -37.76 13.21 -22.20
CA LEU A 99 -38.18 13.48 -23.58
C LEU A 99 -38.32 12.20 -24.40
N ALA A 100 -37.37 11.27 -24.28
CA ALA A 100 -37.42 10.00 -24.98
C ALA A 100 -38.60 9.13 -24.52
N GLU A 101 -38.88 9.10 -23.22
CA GLU A 101 -40.03 8.38 -22.67
C GLU A 101 -41.36 8.96 -23.16
N ALA A 102 -41.47 10.29 -23.21
CA ALA A 102 -42.65 10.96 -23.75
C ALA A 102 -42.86 10.65 -25.24
N GLU A 103 -41.78 10.58 -26.02
CA GLU A 103 -41.82 10.21 -27.44
C GLU A 103 -42.25 8.75 -27.63
N VAL A 104 -41.70 7.81 -26.85
CA VAL A 104 -42.12 6.40 -26.88
C VAL A 104 -43.61 6.29 -26.55
N GLU A 105 -44.10 7.01 -25.54
CA GLU A 105 -45.52 7.01 -25.19
C GLU A 105 -46.40 7.60 -26.30
N ASN A 106 -45.93 8.66 -26.96
CA ASN A 106 -46.60 9.21 -28.13
C ASN A 106 -46.68 8.19 -29.28
N GLN A 107 -45.57 7.51 -29.58
CA GLN A 107 -45.52 6.48 -30.62
C GLN A 107 -46.43 5.29 -30.31
N ARG A 108 -46.49 4.84 -29.06
CA ARG A 108 -47.42 3.78 -28.61
C ARG A 108 -48.87 4.19 -28.85
N ARG A 109 -49.24 5.43 -28.50
CA ARG A 109 -50.59 5.97 -28.76
C ARG A 109 -50.89 6.01 -30.26
N LEU A 110 -49.93 6.44 -31.09
CA LEU A 110 -50.10 6.45 -32.55
C LEU A 110 -50.28 5.05 -33.13
N VAL A 111 -49.55 4.05 -32.64
CA VAL A 111 -49.71 2.65 -33.06
C VAL A 111 -51.09 2.10 -32.67
N ALA A 112 -51.56 2.40 -31.46
CA ALA A 112 -52.90 2.00 -31.00
C ALA A 112 -54.01 2.60 -31.89
N VAL A 113 -53.89 3.88 -32.25
CA VAL A 113 -54.85 4.53 -33.16
C VAL A 113 -54.81 3.88 -34.55
N LYS A 114 -53.62 3.65 -35.12
CA LYS A 114 -53.47 3.04 -36.45
C LYS A 114 -54.04 1.62 -36.52
N THR A 115 -53.86 0.82 -35.47
CA THR A 115 -54.38 -0.54 -35.40
C THR A 115 -55.91 -0.56 -35.30
N ALA A 116 -56.50 0.32 -34.49
CA ALA A 116 -57.97 0.46 -34.40
C ALA A 116 -58.61 0.85 -35.74
N THR A 117 -58.00 1.78 -36.49
CA THR A 117 -58.50 2.15 -37.84
C THR A 117 -58.36 1.01 -38.84
N ALA A 118 -57.29 0.21 -38.75
CA ALA A 118 -57.09 -0.93 -39.64
C ALA A 118 -58.12 -2.04 -39.43
N GLU A 119 -58.58 -2.25 -38.19
CA GLU A 119 -59.66 -3.19 -37.88
C GLU A 119 -61.00 -2.71 -38.46
N GLN A 120 -61.37 -1.45 -38.25
CA GLN A 120 -62.60 -0.88 -38.83
C GLN A 120 -62.65 -0.98 -40.36
N ALA A 121 -61.51 -0.83 -41.03
CA ALA A 121 -61.42 -0.95 -42.48
C ALA A 121 -61.53 -2.40 -42.99
N ARG A 122 -61.33 -3.42 -42.14
CA ARG A 122 -61.52 -4.84 -42.50
C ARG A 122 -62.96 -5.29 -42.33
N ASP A 123 -63.72 -4.64 -41.47
CA ASP A 123 -65.12 -4.96 -41.17
C ASP A 123 -66.11 -4.33 -42.18
N GLN A 124 -65.63 -3.45 -43.06
CA GLN A 124 -66.39 -2.86 -44.19
C GLN A 124 -66.14 -3.64 -45.49
#